data_AF-A0A1G4KF84-F1
#
_entry.id   AF-A0A1G4KF84-F1
#
_cell.length_a   1.000
_cell.length_b   1.000
_cell.length_c   1.000
_cell.angle_alpha   90.00
_cell.angle_beta   90.00
_cell.angle_gamma   90.00
#
_symmetry.space_group_name_H-M   'P 1'
#
loop_
_entity.id
_entity.type
_entity.pdbx_description
1 polymer ?
#
loop_
_entity_poly.entity_id
_entity_poly.type
_entity_poly.pdbx_seq_one_letter_code
_entity_poly.pdbx_strand_id
1 'polypeptide(L)'
;MSFNGIGLKSAKGSSTSGHVQQSLASNKDRKNAKNYLSRVEKSQDRSKDVKTRQKRKDISILEHLSRREIEVRVSEYRDKLEEDDTMDDAAIDAKCQEYRLKAVEDWKKEREDEKLRNAYSSRKKRAARDNEGAESERS
;
A
#
# COMPACT_ATOMS: atom_id res chain seq x y z
N MET A 1 -45.12 -2.95 42.55
CA MET A 1 -44.73 -4.33 42.21
C MET A 1 -43.77 -4.23 41.04
N SER A 2 -42.54 -4.73 41.18
CA SER A 2 -41.58 -4.82 40.08
C SER A 2 -41.82 -6.12 39.30
N PHE A 3 -41.88 -6.07 37.97
CA PHE A 3 -42.03 -7.24 37.11
C PHE A 3 -40.74 -7.44 36.31
N ASN A 4 -40.17 -8.64 36.33
CA ASN A 4 -38.89 -8.97 35.67
C ASN A 4 -37.74 -8.00 36.01
N GLY A 5 -37.68 -7.52 37.25
CA GLY A 5 -36.66 -6.56 37.71
C GLY A 5 -36.81 -5.14 37.15
N ILE A 6 -37.91 -4.84 36.46
CA ILE A 6 -38.20 -3.54 35.83
C ILE A 6 -39.49 -2.96 36.47
N GLY A 7 -39.57 -1.63 36.57
CA GLY A 7 -40.74 -0.91 37.09
C GLY A 7 -40.61 -0.42 38.53
N LEU A 8 -41.73 0.02 39.11
CA LEU A 8 -41.78 0.63 40.44
C LEU A 8 -41.92 -0.41 41.56
N LYS A 9 -41.21 -0.21 42.68
CA LYS A 9 -41.32 -1.04 43.89
C LYS A 9 -42.78 -1.08 44.39
N SER A 10 -43.45 0.07 44.46
CA SER A 10 -44.89 0.20 44.74
C SER A 10 -45.46 1.40 43.99
N ALA A 11 -46.76 1.38 43.66
CA ALA A 11 -47.46 2.55 43.12
C ALA A 11 -47.71 3.62 44.21
N LYS A 12 -47.72 3.21 45.49
CA LYS A 12 -47.84 4.11 46.64
C LYS A 12 -46.64 5.05 46.70
N GLY A 13 -46.88 6.36 46.77
CA GLY A 13 -45.83 7.39 46.76
C GLY A 13 -45.32 7.77 45.38
N SER A 14 -45.77 7.11 44.31
CA SER A 14 -45.43 7.50 42.92
C SER A 14 -46.42 8.49 42.30
N SER A 15 -47.54 8.77 42.96
CA SER A 15 -48.63 9.63 42.46
C SER A 15 -49.17 9.26 41.07
N THR A 16 -48.94 8.03 40.60
CA THR A 16 -49.41 7.50 39.31
C THR A 16 -49.96 6.09 39.50
N SER A 17 -50.55 5.50 38.44
CA SER A 17 -51.09 4.14 38.45
C SER A 17 -50.02 3.05 38.57
N GLY A 18 -48.74 3.37 38.36
CA GLY A 18 -47.65 2.40 38.32
C GLY A 18 -47.70 1.48 37.09
N HIS A 19 -48.41 1.86 36.04
CA HIS A 19 -48.47 1.12 34.78
C HIS A 19 -47.12 1.14 34.05
N VAL A 20 -46.60 -0.04 33.71
CA VAL A 20 -45.32 -0.19 33.02
C VAL A 20 -45.57 -0.82 31.66
N GLN A 21 -45.16 -0.13 30.58
CA GLN A 21 -45.24 -0.64 29.22
C GLN A 21 -43.85 -1.02 28.71
N GLN A 22 -43.77 -2.10 27.94
CA GLN A 22 -42.56 -2.40 27.18
C GLN A 22 -42.41 -1.38 26.05
N SER A 23 -41.21 -0.83 25.89
CA SER A 23 -40.91 0.05 24.76
C SER A 23 -40.98 -0.71 23.43
N LEU A 24 -41.72 -0.15 22.46
CA LEU A 24 -41.79 -0.67 21.08
C LEU A 24 -40.45 -0.54 20.33
N ALA A 25 -39.53 0.29 20.81
CA ALA A 25 -38.16 0.32 20.28
C ALA A 25 -37.36 -0.93 20.69
N SER A 26 -37.73 -1.58 21.80
CA SER A 26 -37.13 -2.83 22.27
C SER A 26 -37.76 -4.05 21.57
N ASN A 27 -37.70 -4.07 20.24
CA ASN A 27 -38.11 -5.22 19.43
C ASN A 27 -36.96 -6.22 19.33
N LYS A 28 -37.21 -7.45 19.80
CA LYS A 28 -36.22 -8.56 19.80
C LYS A 28 -35.78 -8.94 18.38
N ASP A 29 -36.65 -8.69 17.38
CA ASP A 29 -36.39 -8.92 15.96
C ASP A 29 -35.55 -7.83 15.30
N ARG A 30 -35.48 -6.64 15.93
CA ARG A 30 -34.59 -5.54 15.54
C ARG A 30 -33.29 -5.57 16.35
N LYS A 31 -32.73 -6.74 16.61
CA LYS A 31 -31.30 -6.82 16.97
C LYS A 31 -30.53 -6.14 15.84
N ASN A 32 -30.05 -4.93 16.12
CA ASN A 32 -29.31 -4.03 15.23
C ASN A 32 -28.07 -4.67 14.57
N ALA A 33 -27.78 -5.95 14.81
CA ALA A 33 -26.74 -6.73 14.16
C ALA A 33 -26.81 -6.63 12.63
N LYS A 34 -27.96 -6.80 11.97
CA LYS A 34 -27.99 -6.77 10.49
C LYS A 34 -27.61 -5.39 9.89
N ASN A 35 -28.06 -4.30 10.50
CA ASN A 35 -27.75 -2.94 10.03
C ASN A 35 -26.35 -2.47 10.46
N TYR A 36 -25.88 -2.92 11.63
CA TYR A 36 -24.53 -2.66 12.11
C TYR A 36 -23.49 -3.43 11.30
N LEU A 37 -23.69 -4.75 11.12
CA LEU A 37 -22.79 -5.61 10.35
C LEU A 37 -22.68 -5.16 8.91
N SER A 38 -23.79 -4.84 8.23
CA SER A 38 -23.75 -4.31 6.87
C SER A 38 -23.06 -2.94 6.76
N ARG A 39 -23.11 -2.11 7.81
CA ARG A 39 -22.35 -0.85 7.86
C ARG A 39 -20.86 -1.10 8.07
N VAL A 40 -20.50 -2.06 8.92
CA VAL A 40 -19.11 -2.49 9.15
C VAL A 40 -18.52 -3.11 7.88
N GLU A 41 -19.23 -4.01 7.20
CA GLU A 41 -18.80 -4.60 5.93
C GLU A 41 -18.58 -3.52 4.85
N LYS A 42 -19.53 -2.58 4.68
CA LYS A 42 -19.35 -1.44 3.75
C LYS A 42 -18.14 -0.56 4.09
N SER A 43 -17.82 -0.40 5.38
CA SER A 43 -16.64 0.36 5.79
C SER A 43 -15.34 -0.36 5.47
N GLN A 44 -15.32 -1.69 5.60
CA GLN A 44 -14.16 -2.51 5.25
C GLN A 44 -13.93 -2.60 3.74
N ASP A 45 -14.99 -2.66 2.94
CA ASP A 45 -14.84 -2.66 1.48
C ASP A 45 -14.29 -1.32 0.96
N ARG A 46 -14.77 -0.19 1.50
CA ARG A 46 -14.19 1.13 1.19
C ARG A 46 -12.72 1.23 1.60
N SER A 47 -12.33 0.54 2.66
CA SER A 47 -10.94 0.48 3.11
C SER A 47 -10.05 -0.30 2.14
N LYS A 48 -10.59 -1.32 1.46
CA LYS A 48 -9.87 -2.09 0.43
C LYS A 48 -9.62 -1.26 -0.83
N ASP A 49 -10.62 -0.48 -1.29
CA ASP A 49 -10.47 0.42 -2.44
C ASP A 49 -9.47 1.55 -2.18
N VAL A 50 -9.36 2.02 -0.94
CA VAL A 50 -8.35 3.01 -0.54
C VAL A 50 -6.95 2.37 -0.42
N LYS A 51 -6.89 1.08 -0.07
CA LYS A 51 -5.63 0.31 -0.03
C LYS A 51 -5.10 -0.03 -1.42
N THR A 52 -5.93 -0.35 -2.41
CA THR A 52 -5.45 -0.50 -3.81
C THR A 52 -5.02 0.81 -4.45
N ARG A 53 -5.40 1.96 -3.87
CA ARG A 53 -4.84 3.28 -4.19
C ARG A 53 -3.55 3.58 -3.41
N GLN A 54 -2.98 2.60 -2.69
CA GLN A 54 -1.70 2.76 -1.99
C GLN A 54 -0.58 2.99 -3.00
N LYS A 55 -0.13 4.25 -3.00
CA LYS A 55 1.20 4.71 -3.40
C LYS A 55 1.66 4.17 -4.75
N ARG A 56 1.20 4.84 -5.82
CA ARG A 56 2.03 4.90 -7.04
C ARG A 56 3.43 5.31 -6.59
N LYS A 57 4.41 4.44 -6.78
CA LYS A 57 5.80 4.70 -6.42
C LYS A 57 6.17 6.06 -7.03
N ASP A 58 6.69 6.96 -6.22
CA ASP A 58 7.04 8.29 -6.71
C ASP A 58 8.12 8.13 -7.79
N ILE A 59 7.78 8.56 -9.00
CA ILE A 59 8.64 8.41 -10.18
C ILE A 59 9.97 9.13 -9.92
N SER A 60 9.94 10.26 -9.22
CA SER A 60 11.15 11.02 -8.84
C SER A 60 12.09 10.15 -8.00
N ILE A 61 11.58 9.49 -6.97
CA ILE A 61 12.38 8.63 -6.08
C ILE A 61 13.00 7.47 -6.88
N LEU A 62 12.23 6.82 -7.75
CA LEU A 62 12.74 5.73 -8.59
C LEU A 62 13.88 6.20 -9.50
N GLU A 63 13.72 7.33 -10.16
CA GLU A 63 14.76 7.89 -11.04
C GLU A 63 16.01 8.35 -10.27
N HIS A 64 15.85 8.82 -9.03
CA HIS A 64 16.97 9.12 -8.14
C HIS A 64 17.74 7.85 -7.73
N LEU A 65 17.04 6.76 -7.40
CA LEU A 65 17.67 5.49 -7.04
C LEU A 65 18.47 4.92 -8.21
N SER A 66 17.92 4.91 -9.43
CA SER A 66 18.66 4.44 -10.62
C SER A 66 19.89 5.30 -10.93
N ARG A 67 19.79 6.63 -10.80
CA ARG A 67 20.96 7.51 -10.95
C ARG A 67 22.03 7.25 -9.88
N ARG A 68 21.61 7.05 -8.63
CA ARG A 68 22.52 6.74 -7.53
C ARG A 68 23.24 5.41 -7.77
N GLU A 69 22.54 4.40 -8.28
CA GLU A 69 23.13 3.11 -8.61
C GLU A 69 24.26 3.24 -9.65
N ILE A 70 24.06 4.07 -10.68
CA ILE A 70 25.11 4.37 -11.67
C ILE A 70 26.32 5.04 -11.00
N GLU A 71 26.10 6.06 -10.16
CA GLU A 71 27.21 6.75 -9.48
C GLU A 71 27.96 5.84 -8.50
N VAL A 72 27.25 4.92 -7.82
CA VAL A 72 27.89 3.90 -6.97
C VAL A 72 28.79 2.99 -7.81
N ARG A 73 28.31 2.49 -8.96
CA ARG A 73 29.14 1.67 -9.86
C ARG A 73 30.36 2.44 -10.39
N VAL A 74 30.22 3.74 -10.67
CA VAL A 74 31.35 4.59 -11.09
C VAL A 74 32.36 4.76 -9.94
N SER A 75 31.87 4.92 -8.69
CA SER A 75 32.74 4.99 -7.50
C SER A 75 33.51 3.69 -7.30
N GLU A 76 32.83 2.54 -7.34
CA GLU A 76 33.48 1.23 -7.22
C GLU A 76 34.49 0.97 -8.35
N TYR A 77 34.22 1.49 -9.55
CA TYR A 77 35.15 1.41 -10.68
C TYR A 77 36.37 2.29 -10.47
N ARG A 78 36.18 3.49 -9.90
CA ARG A 78 37.27 4.39 -9.52
C ARG A 78 38.18 3.74 -8.47
N ASP A 79 37.60 3.19 -7.41
CA ASP A 79 38.35 2.52 -6.34
C ASP A 79 39.26 1.41 -6.91
N LYS A 80 38.75 0.61 -7.86
CA LYS A 80 39.55 -0.43 -8.54
C LYS A 80 40.69 0.12 -9.39
N LEU A 81 40.49 1.27 -10.03
CA LEU A 81 41.54 1.90 -10.85
C LEU A 81 42.62 2.55 -9.97
N GLU A 82 42.23 3.06 -8.81
CA GLU A 82 43.15 3.62 -7.81
C GLU A 82 43.99 2.52 -7.13
N GLU A 83 43.44 1.31 -6.93
CA GLU A 83 44.20 0.15 -6.42
C GLU A 83 45.33 -0.32 -7.36
N ASP A 84 45.23 -0.06 -8.67
CA ASP A 84 46.15 -0.59 -9.68
C ASP A 84 47.46 0.23 -9.81
N ASP A 85 47.69 1.29 -9.00
CA ASP A 85 48.91 2.14 -8.83
C ASP A 85 49.65 2.62 -10.12
N THR A 86 49.13 2.30 -11.30
CA THR A 86 49.80 2.46 -12.61
C THR A 86 49.22 3.61 -13.41
N MET A 87 48.11 4.20 -12.97
CA MET A 87 47.39 5.25 -13.68
C MET A 87 47.44 6.55 -12.90
N ASP A 88 47.60 7.65 -13.64
CA ASP A 88 47.50 9.00 -13.10
C ASP A 88 46.02 9.39 -12.90
N ASP A 89 45.75 10.30 -11.97
CA ASP A 89 44.40 10.75 -11.58
C ASP A 89 43.59 11.22 -12.77
N ALA A 90 44.21 11.93 -13.72
CA ALA A 90 43.56 12.41 -14.94
C ALA A 90 43.11 11.26 -15.87
N ALA A 91 43.88 10.17 -15.91
CA ALA A 91 43.52 8.98 -16.69
C ALA A 91 42.39 8.18 -16.03
N ILE A 92 42.40 8.12 -14.69
CA ILE A 92 41.32 7.51 -13.89
C ILE A 92 40.01 8.27 -14.11
N ASP A 93 40.03 9.60 -13.99
CA ASP A 93 38.84 10.44 -14.19
C ASP A 93 38.27 10.29 -15.62
N ALA A 94 39.13 10.24 -16.64
CA ALA A 94 38.71 10.01 -18.02
C ALA A 94 38.00 8.65 -18.20
N LYS A 95 38.55 7.58 -17.62
CA LYS A 95 37.94 6.24 -17.65
C LYS A 95 36.64 6.19 -16.86
N CYS A 96 36.56 6.84 -15.71
CA CYS A 96 35.34 6.94 -14.92
C CYS A 96 34.25 7.71 -15.67
N GLN A 97 34.61 8.77 -16.41
CA GLN A 97 33.68 9.51 -17.25
C GLN A 97 33.16 8.66 -18.41
N GLU A 98 34.04 7.93 -19.10
CA GLU A 98 33.66 6.99 -20.16
C GLU A 98 32.71 5.91 -19.61
N TYR A 99 33.06 5.31 -18.47
CA TYR A 99 32.24 4.31 -17.81
C TYR A 99 30.86 4.86 -17.40
N ARG A 100 30.80 6.09 -16.87
CA ARG A 100 29.55 6.78 -16.54
C ARG A 100 28.66 6.94 -17.78
N LEU A 101 29.21 7.41 -18.90
CA LEU A 101 28.45 7.58 -20.15
C LEU A 101 27.88 6.24 -20.64
N LYS A 102 28.70 5.19 -20.63
CA LYS A 102 28.29 3.84 -21.01
C LYS A 102 27.18 3.30 -20.11
N ALA A 103 27.34 3.40 -18.79
CA ALA A 103 26.35 2.93 -17.83
C ALA A 103 24.99 3.65 -17.97
N VAL A 104 25.01 4.96 -18.27
CA VAL A 104 23.79 5.73 -18.56
C VAL A 104 23.14 5.28 -19.86
N GLU A 105 23.91 4.99 -20.90
CA GLU A 105 23.38 4.50 -22.17
C GLU A 105 22.75 3.12 -22.04
N ASP A 106 23.42 2.20 -21.35
CA ASP A 106 22.93 0.85 -21.07
C ASP A 106 21.62 0.91 -20.26
N TRP A 107 21.56 1.76 -19.22
CA TRP A 107 20.33 1.97 -18.44
C TRP A 107 19.17 2.51 -19.29
N LYS A 108 19.44 3.43 -20.22
CA LYS A 108 18.41 3.95 -21.15
C LYS A 108 17.90 2.85 -22.08
N LYS A 109 18.80 2.03 -22.65
CA LYS A 109 18.43 0.89 -23.52
C LYS A 109 17.57 -0.11 -22.77
N GLU A 110 17.98 -0.51 -21.57
CA GLU A 110 17.23 -1.44 -20.72
C GLU A 110 15.83 -0.91 -20.40
N ARG A 111 15.70 0.39 -20.09
CA ARG A 111 14.40 1.03 -19.84
C ARG A 111 13.50 1.03 -21.09
N GLU A 112 14.05 1.26 -22.28
CA GLU A 112 13.28 1.19 -23.54
C GLU A 112 12.88 -0.24 -23.89
N ASP A 113 13.78 -1.22 -23.72
CA ASP A 113 13.51 -2.64 -23.93
C ASP A 113 12.42 -3.15 -22.97
N GLU A 114 12.45 -2.71 -21.70
CA GLU A 114 11.42 -3.01 -20.72
C GLU A 114 10.06 -2.43 -21.15
N LYS A 115 10.02 -1.17 -21.61
CA LYS A 115 8.79 -0.55 -22.14
C LYS A 115 8.25 -1.35 -23.32
N LEU A 116 9.09 -1.75 -24.28
CA LEU A 116 8.70 -2.54 -25.44
C LEU A 116 8.16 -3.91 -25.02
N ARG A 117 8.84 -4.60 -24.11
CA ARG A 117 8.40 -5.89 -23.56
C ARG A 117 7.06 -5.79 -22.84
N ASN A 118 6.84 -4.71 -22.10
CA ASN A 118 5.58 -4.46 -21.41
C ASN A 118 4.45 -4.06 -22.38
N ALA A 119 4.76 -3.28 -23.42
CA ALA A 119 3.83 -2.87 -24.47
C ALA A 119 3.32 -4.06 -25.28
N TYR A 120 4.18 -5.04 -25.57
CA TYR A 120 3.83 -6.26 -26.32
C TYR A 120 3.41 -7.45 -25.43
N SER A 121 3.31 -7.29 -24.11
CA SER A 121 2.83 -8.37 -23.23
C SER A 121 1.34 -8.68 -23.46
N SER A 122 1.02 -9.97 -23.62
CA SER A 122 -0.37 -10.43 -23.77
C SER A 122 -1.24 -10.05 -22.57
N ARG A 123 -2.53 -9.82 -22.82
CA ARG A 123 -3.50 -9.44 -21.78
C ARG A 123 -3.56 -10.46 -20.64
N LYS A 124 -3.42 -11.76 -20.95
CA LYS A 124 -3.36 -12.86 -19.97
C LYS A 124 -2.13 -12.76 -19.05
N LYS A 125 -0.96 -12.38 -19.59
CA LYS A 125 0.26 -12.15 -18.79
C LYS A 125 0.17 -10.90 -17.92
N ARG A 126 -0.46 -9.81 -18.40
CA ARG A 126 -0.67 -8.60 -17.60
C ARG A 126 -1.56 -8.89 -16.38
N ALA A 127 -2.70 -9.56 -16.62
CA ALA A 127 -3.62 -9.94 -15.55
C ALA A 127 -2.98 -10.88 -14.50
N ALA A 128 -2.06 -11.76 -14.92
CA ALA A 128 -1.33 -12.63 -14.00
C ALA A 128 -0.35 -11.85 -13.10
N ARG A 129 0.42 -10.89 -13.65
CA ARG A 129 1.34 -10.04 -12.87
C ARG A 129 0.62 -9.19 -11.83
N ASP A 130 -0.54 -8.63 -12.21
CA ASP A 130 -1.35 -7.82 -11.30
C ASP A 130 -1.84 -8.66 -10.11
N ASN A 131 -2.12 -9.95 -10.34
CA ASN A 131 -2.54 -10.89 -9.30
C ASN A 131 -1.37 -11.36 -8.41
N GLU A 132 -0.20 -11.65 -9.01
CA GLU A 132 1.03 -12.00 -8.26
C GLU A 132 1.53 -10.86 -7.37
N GLY A 133 1.47 -9.61 -7.86
CA GLY A 133 1.79 -8.43 -7.05
C GLY A 133 0.87 -8.32 -5.82
N ALA A 134 -0.42 -8.56 -6.01
CA ALA A 134 -1.42 -8.54 -4.94
C ALA A 134 -1.30 -9.71 -3.93
N GLU A 135 -0.68 -10.83 -4.30
CA GLU A 135 -0.39 -11.97 -3.41
C GLU A 135 0.92 -11.76 -2.64
N SER A 136 1.95 -11.20 -3.27
CA SER A 136 3.25 -10.91 -2.63
C SER A 136 3.16 -9.87 -1.51
N GLU A 137 2.23 -8.92 -1.61
CA GLU A 137 1.99 -7.89 -0.58
C GLU A 137 1.10 -8.38 0.59
N ARG A 138 0.56 -9.61 0.50
CA ARG A 138 -0.26 -10.23 1.56
C ARG A 138 0.51 -11.21 2.45
N SER A 139 1.74 -11.58 2.08
CA SER A 139 2.63 -12.44 2.87
C SER A 139 3.57 -11.59 3.72
#